data_AF-A0A2H0N625-F1
#
_entry.id   AF-A0A2H0N625-F1
#
_cell.length_a   1.000
_cell.length_b   1.000
_cell.length_c   1.000
_cell.angle_alpha   90.00
_cell.angle_beta   90.00
_cell.angle_gamma   90.00
#
_symmetry.space_group_name_H-M   'P 1'
#
loop_
_entity.id
_entity.type
_entity.pdbx_description
1 polymer ?
#
loop_
_entity_poly.entity_id
_entity_poly.type
_entity_poly.pdbx_seq_one_letter_code
_entity_poly.pdbx_strand_id
1 'polypeptide(L)'
;MIDLSLKTLTKPQIESINDEIELSLVDLSKRDEYWKVLHESFKDSSTKNQFKYFDTFWRWYTMLTWRRINELSHEDFINIAIGRQVPMALLLGFDVFDKTIHYLWTKTTEPKQMESVYLKVRNAFFESPAILGEEAGVELTLAWFIKEIRVLDNRGSDSIQLAHLFSRMQSVFFEKLSEDMRGKVLVEKDEIINALVELTHFFSGVEGDGIYVIVDAMKFPEHYMDRNEDIAEAELPKKILEEQTIFPETVAESEVPLIQTQEEKQEEPLSPADKVEVDYAGIQHMIDERFIKDEAGNYVNIEGVLTLLSTLADQYRDEKVRNLYYFDEAKGGFVWDQTVLNG
;
A
#
# COMPACT_ATOMS: atom_id res chain seq x y z
N MET A 1 22.23 26.21 18.07
CA MET A 1 21.09 26.28 17.15
C MET A 1 21.51 25.59 15.88
N ILE A 2 20.84 24.50 15.51
CA ILE A 2 21.14 23.76 14.28
C ILE A 2 20.79 24.65 13.10
N ASP A 3 21.62 24.62 12.07
CA ASP A 3 21.26 25.16 10.77
C ASP A 3 20.37 24.15 10.01
N LEU A 4 19.06 24.40 10.03
CA LEU A 4 18.04 23.63 9.31
C LEU A 4 17.72 24.20 7.91
N SER A 5 18.60 25.03 7.34
CA SER A 5 18.46 25.50 5.96
C SER A 5 18.59 24.35 4.95
N LEU A 6 17.72 24.35 3.94
CA LEU A 6 17.69 23.31 2.90
C LEU A 6 18.99 23.30 2.09
N LYS A 7 19.79 22.25 2.29
CA LYS A 7 21.09 22.05 1.63
C LYS A 7 21.43 20.57 1.53
N THR A 8 22.41 20.22 0.72
CA THR A 8 22.96 18.86 0.75
C THR A 8 23.77 18.69 2.03
N LEU A 9 23.47 17.63 2.78
CA LEU A 9 24.17 17.28 4.02
C LEU A 9 25.08 16.07 3.80
N THR A 10 26.20 16.04 4.52
CA THR A 10 27.04 14.84 4.63
C THR A 10 26.42 13.84 5.62
N LYS A 11 26.79 12.56 5.53
CA LYS A 11 26.30 11.53 6.47
C LYS A 11 26.51 11.91 7.96
N PRO A 12 27.69 12.39 8.40
CA PRO A 12 27.87 12.84 9.78
C PRO A 12 26.99 14.03 10.18
N GLN A 13 26.67 14.93 9.23
CA GLN A 13 25.73 16.03 9.50
C GLN A 13 24.31 15.51 9.68
N ILE A 14 23.88 14.55 8.85
CA ILE A 14 22.56 13.92 8.98
C ILE A 14 22.45 13.21 10.34
N GLU A 15 23.47 12.45 10.74
CA GLU A 15 23.53 11.76 12.05
C GLU A 15 23.43 12.76 13.21
N SER A 16 24.28 13.80 13.22
CA SER A 16 24.23 14.83 14.25
C SER A 16 22.89 15.55 14.35
N ILE A 17 22.22 15.80 13.21
CA ILE A 17 20.90 16.44 13.23
C ILE A 17 19.81 15.45 13.66
N ASN A 18 19.90 14.17 13.28
CA ASN A 18 18.99 13.13 13.77
C ASN A 18 18.99 13.11 15.31
N ASP A 19 20.17 13.01 15.93
CA ASP A 19 20.30 12.96 17.39
C ASP A 19 19.65 14.18 18.04
N GLU A 20 19.86 15.37 17.47
CA GLU A 20 19.31 16.59 18.05
C GLU A 20 17.80 16.74 17.83
N ILE A 21 17.28 16.28 16.68
CA ILE A 21 15.83 16.20 16.44
C ILE A 21 15.20 15.20 17.42
N GLU A 22 15.81 14.03 17.63
CA GLU A 22 15.32 13.03 18.60
C GLU A 22 15.29 13.59 20.02
N LEU A 23 16.35 14.27 20.45
CA LEU A 23 16.38 14.97 21.74
C LEU A 23 15.30 16.06 21.82
N SER A 24 14.99 16.73 20.71
CA SER A 24 13.94 17.75 20.66
C SER A 24 12.54 17.17 20.84
N LEU A 25 12.34 15.86 20.63
CA LEU A 25 11.03 15.24 20.86
C LEU A 25 10.60 15.29 22.33
N VAL A 26 11.55 15.40 23.26
CA VAL A 26 11.29 15.53 24.70
C VAL A 26 11.23 17.00 25.13
N ASP A 27 11.96 17.89 24.46
CA ASP A 27 11.99 19.33 24.71
C ASP A 27 10.99 20.06 23.80
N LEU A 28 9.77 20.30 24.31
CA LEU A 28 8.69 20.94 23.57
C LEU A 28 9.08 22.30 22.96
N SER A 29 9.95 23.08 23.63
CA SER A 29 10.35 24.39 23.12
C SER A 29 11.22 24.25 21.88
N LYS A 30 12.21 23.34 21.92
CA LYS A 30 13.05 23.04 20.75
C LYS A 30 12.26 22.39 19.62
N ARG A 31 11.35 21.47 19.97
CA ARG A 31 10.44 20.84 19.01
C ARG A 31 9.69 21.90 18.21
N ASP A 32 9.17 22.92 18.88
CA ASP A 32 8.41 24.03 18.28
C ASP A 32 9.28 24.93 17.43
N GLU A 33 10.49 25.25 17.89
CA GLU A 33 11.46 26.01 17.11
C GLU A 33 11.82 25.29 15.81
N TYR A 34 12.20 24.01 15.89
CA TYR A 34 12.62 23.21 14.74
C TYR A 34 11.47 22.98 13.77
N TRP A 35 10.27 22.71 14.28
CA TRP A 35 9.09 22.58 13.44
C TRP A 35 8.81 23.89 12.68
N LYS A 36 8.86 25.05 13.33
CA LYS A 36 8.61 26.34 12.66
C LYS A 36 9.61 26.60 11.54
N VAL A 37 10.90 26.35 11.76
CA VAL A 37 11.94 26.56 10.74
C VAL A 37 11.70 25.66 9.53
N LEU A 38 11.38 24.39 9.76
CA LEU A 38 11.08 23.44 8.68
C LEU A 38 9.74 23.76 8.00
N HIS A 39 8.72 24.15 8.76
CA HIS A 39 7.40 24.53 8.26
C HIS A 39 7.50 25.71 7.29
N GLU A 40 8.20 26.78 7.68
CA GLU A 40 8.44 27.93 6.80
C GLU A 40 9.21 27.55 5.53
N SER A 41 10.11 26.56 5.63
CA SER A 41 10.88 26.08 4.48
C SER A 41 10.04 25.24 3.49
N PHE A 42 9.01 24.54 3.99
CA PHE A 42 8.26 23.56 3.19
C PHE A 42 6.82 23.92 2.86
N LYS A 43 6.15 24.82 3.60
CA LYS A 43 4.72 25.12 3.40
C LYS A 43 4.38 25.53 1.96
N ASP A 44 5.24 26.35 1.37
CA ASP A 44 5.11 26.84 -0.02
C ASP A 44 6.03 26.12 -1.01
N SER A 45 6.74 25.08 -0.56
CA SER A 45 7.66 24.33 -1.41
C SER A 45 6.92 23.41 -2.38
N SER A 46 7.53 23.17 -3.54
CA SER A 46 7.06 22.15 -4.48
C SER A 46 7.24 20.74 -3.93
N THR A 47 6.40 19.80 -4.38
CA THR A 47 6.52 18.37 -4.02
C THR A 47 7.84 17.78 -4.49
N LYS A 48 8.40 18.26 -5.60
CA LYS A 48 9.76 17.92 -6.04
C LYS A 48 10.83 18.28 -5.00
N ASN A 49 10.72 19.43 -4.33
CA ASN A 49 11.66 19.79 -3.27
C ASN A 49 11.48 18.91 -2.03
N GLN A 50 10.23 18.54 -1.70
CA GLN A 50 9.94 17.62 -0.60
C GLN A 50 10.56 16.24 -0.86
N PHE A 51 10.38 15.73 -2.08
CA PHE A 51 10.95 14.47 -2.53
C PHE A 51 12.49 14.52 -2.64
N LYS A 52 13.08 15.66 -3.03
CA LYS A 52 14.53 15.85 -3.00
C LYS A 52 15.13 15.68 -1.60
N TYR A 53 14.41 16.15 -0.56
CA TYR A 53 14.87 16.09 0.83
C TYR A 53 14.18 14.97 1.62
N PHE A 54 13.68 13.93 0.93
CA PHE A 54 12.86 12.87 1.51
C PHE A 54 13.50 12.25 2.75
N ASP A 55 14.76 11.81 2.67
CA ASP A 55 15.45 11.12 3.78
C ASP A 55 16.02 12.06 4.87
N THR A 56 15.90 13.38 4.71
CA THR A 56 16.51 14.39 5.60
C THR A 56 15.47 15.35 6.16
N PHE A 57 15.44 16.59 5.66
CA PHE A 57 14.61 17.66 6.19
C PHE A 57 13.12 17.35 6.09
N TRP A 58 12.67 16.67 5.02
CA TRP A 58 11.26 16.31 4.87
C TRP A 58 10.84 15.24 5.88
N ARG A 59 11.69 14.24 6.12
CA ARG A 59 11.49 13.22 7.16
C ARG A 59 11.40 13.84 8.55
N TRP A 60 12.35 14.70 8.92
CA TRP A 60 12.31 15.39 10.22
C TRP A 60 11.09 16.27 10.37
N TYR A 61 10.75 17.01 9.32
CA TYR A 61 9.57 17.86 9.31
C TYR A 61 8.29 17.04 9.51
N THR A 62 8.15 15.92 8.79
CA THR A 62 7.02 15.00 8.95
C THR A 62 6.95 14.45 10.38
N MET A 63 8.06 13.94 10.91
CA MET A 63 8.11 13.44 12.28
C MET A 63 7.65 14.48 13.30
N LEU A 64 8.15 15.71 13.19
CA LEU A 64 7.78 16.82 14.08
C LEU A 64 6.31 17.21 13.91
N THR A 65 5.79 17.29 12.68
CA THR A 65 4.38 17.61 12.38
C THR A 65 3.43 16.59 12.99
N TRP A 66 3.68 15.30 12.81
CA TRP A 66 2.78 14.24 13.28
C TRP A 66 2.84 14.02 14.80
N ARG A 67 3.97 14.35 15.44
CA ARG A 67 4.07 14.41 16.92
C ARG A 67 3.29 15.57 17.53
N ARG A 68 2.98 16.62 16.76
CA ARG A 68 2.22 17.79 17.19
C ARG A 68 0.85 17.90 16.54
N ILE A 69 0.27 16.80 16.06
CA ILE A 69 -0.94 16.84 15.23
C ILE A 69 -2.05 17.69 15.87
N ASN A 70 -2.22 17.60 17.20
CA ASN A 70 -3.22 18.34 17.97
C ASN A 70 -2.93 19.83 18.15
N GLU A 71 -1.78 20.32 17.71
CA GLU A 71 -1.41 21.74 17.74
C GLU A 71 -1.60 22.39 16.38
N LEU A 72 -1.75 21.60 15.31
CA LEU A 72 -1.88 22.11 13.95
C LEU A 72 -3.19 22.85 13.74
N SER A 73 -3.13 23.90 12.92
CA SER A 73 -4.31 24.54 12.34
C SER A 73 -5.03 23.55 11.41
N HIS A 74 -6.32 23.77 11.13
CA HIS A 74 -7.06 22.95 10.15
C HIS A 74 -6.37 23.00 8.79
N GLU A 75 -5.87 24.17 8.39
CA GLU A 75 -5.17 24.37 7.12
C GLU A 75 -3.90 23.52 7.02
N ASP A 76 -3.05 23.55 8.05
CA ASP A 76 -1.81 22.76 8.06
C ASP A 76 -2.09 21.27 8.12
N PHE A 77 -3.09 20.85 8.90
CA PHE A 77 -3.50 19.45 8.96
C PHE A 77 -3.97 18.95 7.59
N ILE A 78 -4.86 19.70 6.94
CA ILE A 78 -5.42 19.33 5.63
C ILE A 78 -4.34 19.37 4.54
N ASN A 79 -3.65 20.51 4.38
CA ASN A 79 -2.81 20.75 3.20
C ASN A 79 -1.41 20.17 3.34
N ILE A 80 -0.87 20.06 4.56
CA ILE A 80 0.48 19.58 4.80
C ILE A 80 0.46 18.15 5.33
N ALA A 81 -0.16 17.91 6.50
CA ALA A 81 -0.09 16.59 7.13
C ALA A 81 -0.76 15.53 6.24
N ILE A 82 -2.02 15.75 5.86
CA ILE A 82 -2.78 14.83 5.02
C ILE A 82 -2.38 14.98 3.55
N GLY A 83 -2.43 16.20 3.02
CA GLY A 83 -2.22 16.43 1.60
C GLY A 83 -0.82 16.09 1.08
N ARG A 84 0.22 16.06 1.94
CA ARG A 84 1.61 15.90 1.48
C ARG A 84 2.41 14.86 2.27
N GLN A 85 2.14 14.66 3.55
CA GLN A 85 3.04 13.91 4.44
C GLN A 85 2.64 12.46 4.70
N VAL A 86 1.42 12.02 4.34
CA VAL A 86 0.93 10.66 4.62
C VAL A 86 1.94 9.55 4.26
N PRO A 87 2.55 9.53 3.06
CA PRO A 87 3.49 8.47 2.72
C PRO A 87 4.70 8.41 3.67
N MET A 88 5.30 9.56 3.99
CA MET A 88 6.41 9.64 4.93
C MET A 88 5.98 9.33 6.37
N ALA A 89 4.75 9.70 6.76
CA ALA A 89 4.23 9.41 8.08
C ALA A 89 4.08 7.90 8.31
N LEU A 90 3.61 7.16 7.31
CA LEU A 90 3.53 5.69 7.36
C LEU A 90 4.92 5.05 7.44
N LEU A 91 5.89 5.53 6.65
CA LEU A 91 7.28 5.06 6.72
C LEU A 91 7.92 5.28 8.11
N LEU A 92 7.48 6.32 8.81
CA LEU A 92 7.90 6.65 10.18
C LEU A 92 7.10 5.90 11.26
N GLY A 93 6.17 5.02 10.86
CA GLY A 93 5.35 4.22 11.77
C GLY A 93 4.25 5.00 12.49
N PHE A 94 3.81 6.13 11.94
CA PHE A 94 2.61 6.78 12.46
C PHE A 94 1.35 6.05 11.96
N ASP A 95 0.46 5.72 12.89
CA ASP A 95 -0.92 5.35 12.57
C ASP A 95 -1.67 6.62 12.09
N VAL A 96 -1.69 6.80 10.78
CA VAL A 96 -2.33 7.95 10.11
C VAL A 96 -3.84 7.96 10.35
N PHE A 97 -4.46 6.79 10.42
CA PHE A 97 -5.90 6.65 10.63
C PHE A 97 -6.29 7.12 12.03
N ASP A 98 -5.70 6.55 13.09
CA ASP A 98 -5.98 6.96 14.47
C ASP A 98 -5.66 8.45 14.68
N LYS A 99 -4.53 8.93 14.15
CA LYS A 99 -4.15 10.35 14.21
C LYS A 99 -5.20 11.25 13.56
N THR A 100 -5.79 10.83 12.44
CA THR A 100 -6.84 11.58 11.75
C THR A 100 -8.13 11.62 12.57
N ILE A 101 -8.58 10.47 13.07
CA ILE A 101 -9.78 10.38 13.92
C ILE A 101 -9.59 11.20 15.20
N HIS A 102 -8.43 11.09 15.83
CA HIS A 102 -8.09 11.86 17.02
C HIS A 102 -8.04 13.37 16.76
N TYR A 103 -7.48 13.79 15.62
CA TYR A 103 -7.49 15.20 15.23
C TYR A 103 -8.91 15.73 15.06
N LEU A 104 -9.76 15.03 14.30
CA LEU A 104 -11.16 15.43 14.09
C LEU A 104 -11.90 15.56 15.43
N TRP A 105 -11.74 14.58 16.32
CA TRP A 105 -12.34 14.60 17.65
C TRP A 105 -11.87 15.79 18.50
N THR A 106 -10.56 16.08 18.53
CA THR A 106 -10.01 17.17 19.38
C THR A 106 -10.21 18.57 18.81
N LYS A 107 -10.29 18.71 17.48
CA LYS A 107 -10.27 20.00 16.78
C LYS A 107 -11.59 20.45 16.21
N THR A 108 -12.64 19.66 16.39
CA THR A 108 -13.99 20.03 15.96
C THR A 108 -14.96 19.82 17.12
N THR A 109 -15.83 20.79 17.35
CA THR A 109 -16.73 20.79 18.51
C THR A 109 -18.16 20.41 18.14
N GLU A 110 -18.51 20.53 16.86
CA GLU A 110 -19.86 20.30 16.36
C GLU A 110 -19.86 19.33 15.16
N PRO A 111 -20.89 18.47 15.00
CA PRO A 111 -20.97 17.51 13.90
C PRO A 111 -20.80 18.13 12.52
N LYS A 112 -21.44 19.27 12.26
CA LYS A 112 -21.33 19.97 10.96
C LYS A 112 -19.93 20.52 10.68
N GLN A 113 -19.23 20.96 11.73
CA GLN A 113 -17.84 21.40 11.61
C GLN A 113 -16.95 20.21 11.29
N MET A 114 -17.14 19.08 12.00
CA MET A 114 -16.41 17.84 11.77
C MET A 114 -16.58 17.34 10.33
N GLU A 115 -17.82 17.29 9.84
CA GLU A 115 -18.16 16.98 8.46
C GLU A 115 -17.40 17.88 7.48
N SER A 116 -17.46 19.21 7.67
CA SER A 116 -16.79 20.16 6.79
C SER A 116 -15.27 19.98 6.75
N VAL A 117 -14.64 19.74 7.91
CA VAL A 117 -13.21 19.49 8.01
C VAL A 117 -12.85 18.14 7.38
N TYR A 118 -13.61 17.09 7.69
CA TYR A 118 -13.42 15.75 7.14
C TYR A 118 -13.51 15.73 5.61
N LEU A 119 -14.50 16.40 5.01
CA LEU A 119 -14.60 16.46 3.56
C LEU A 119 -13.38 17.12 2.91
N LYS A 120 -12.79 18.13 3.56
CA LYS A 120 -11.54 18.76 3.09
C LYS A 120 -10.34 17.85 3.27
N VAL A 121 -10.24 17.14 4.40
CA VAL A 121 -9.21 16.11 4.66
C VAL A 121 -9.27 15.02 3.58
N ARG A 122 -10.46 14.48 3.34
CA ARG A 122 -10.75 13.47 2.33
C ARG A 122 -10.31 13.92 0.94
N ASN A 123 -10.68 15.13 0.54
CA ASN A 123 -10.29 15.68 -0.76
C ASN A 123 -8.77 15.90 -0.83
N ALA A 124 -8.13 16.42 0.21
CA ALA A 124 -6.69 16.61 0.25
C ALA A 124 -5.92 15.29 0.14
N PHE A 125 -6.45 14.20 0.71
CA PHE A 125 -5.89 12.85 0.55
C PHE A 125 -6.03 12.36 -0.91
N PHE A 126 -7.23 12.44 -1.50
CA PHE A 126 -7.47 11.99 -2.87
C PHE A 126 -6.74 12.79 -3.94
N GLU A 127 -6.54 14.08 -3.71
CA GLU A 127 -5.84 14.99 -4.63
C GLU A 127 -4.37 15.15 -4.24
N SER A 128 -3.85 14.32 -3.34
CA SER A 128 -2.51 14.46 -2.78
C SER A 128 -1.43 14.42 -3.88
N PRO A 129 -0.61 15.49 -4.00
CA PRO A 129 0.51 15.51 -4.93
C PRO A 129 1.78 14.84 -4.35
N ALA A 130 1.68 14.21 -3.18
CA ALA A 130 2.81 13.54 -2.54
C ALA A 130 3.41 12.48 -3.47
N ILE A 131 4.71 12.57 -3.74
CA ILE A 131 5.42 11.64 -4.61
C ILE A 131 5.74 10.39 -3.80
N LEU A 132 5.29 9.23 -4.27
CA LEU A 132 5.63 7.91 -3.73
C LEU A 132 6.94 7.43 -4.35
N GLY A 133 7.16 7.69 -5.63
CA GLY A 133 8.44 7.45 -6.27
C GLY A 133 8.40 7.80 -7.75
N GLU A 134 9.35 7.26 -8.51
CA GLU A 134 9.40 7.46 -9.97
C GLU A 134 9.58 6.13 -10.68
N GLU A 135 8.90 5.96 -11.80
CA GLU A 135 9.03 4.81 -12.68
C GLU A 135 9.21 5.30 -14.12
N ALA A 136 10.28 4.87 -14.79
CA ALA A 136 10.62 5.32 -16.15
C ALA A 136 10.63 6.86 -16.32
N GLY A 137 11.01 7.60 -15.27
CA GLY A 137 11.03 9.08 -15.26
C GLY A 137 9.68 9.74 -15.04
N VAL A 138 8.63 8.97 -14.75
CA VAL A 138 7.29 9.48 -14.40
C VAL A 138 7.11 9.43 -12.89
N GLU A 139 6.73 10.55 -12.29
CA GLU A 139 6.40 10.64 -10.86
C GLU A 139 5.08 9.90 -10.58
N LEU A 140 5.12 8.92 -9.68
CA LEU A 140 3.94 8.25 -9.17
C LEU A 140 3.54 8.93 -7.87
N THR A 141 2.34 9.52 -7.84
CA THR A 141 1.82 10.26 -6.68
C THR A 141 0.84 9.43 -5.87
N LEU A 142 0.53 9.89 -4.65
CA LEU A 142 -0.53 9.31 -3.83
C LEU A 142 -1.89 9.37 -4.54
N ALA A 143 -2.23 10.49 -5.19
CA ALA A 143 -3.45 10.60 -6.00
C ALA A 143 -3.49 9.55 -7.14
N TRP A 144 -2.36 9.27 -7.78
CA TRP A 144 -2.29 8.20 -8.79
C TRP A 144 -2.56 6.82 -8.17
N PHE A 145 -1.90 6.50 -7.04
CA PHE A 145 -2.10 5.22 -6.35
C PHE A 145 -3.57 5.01 -5.95
N ILE A 146 -4.20 6.02 -5.36
CA ILE A 146 -5.62 6.01 -4.97
C ILE A 146 -6.52 5.71 -6.18
N LYS A 147 -6.19 6.31 -7.34
CA LYS A 147 -6.95 6.07 -8.57
C LYS A 147 -6.82 4.62 -9.02
N GLU A 148 -5.65 4.01 -8.93
CA GLU A 148 -5.44 2.60 -9.27
C GLU A 148 -6.30 1.69 -8.37
N ILE A 149 -6.26 1.89 -7.06
CA ILE A 149 -7.09 1.12 -6.10
C ILE A 149 -8.58 1.19 -6.48
N ARG A 150 -9.09 2.40 -6.73
CA ARG A 150 -10.49 2.58 -7.13
C ARG A 150 -10.84 1.90 -8.44
N VAL A 151 -9.91 1.82 -9.39
CA VAL A 151 -10.14 1.08 -10.65
C VAL A 151 -10.24 -0.42 -10.37
N LEU A 152 -9.43 -0.95 -9.45
CA LEU A 152 -9.47 -2.35 -9.03
C LEU A 152 -10.78 -2.69 -8.30
N ASP A 153 -11.21 -1.86 -7.36
CA ASP A 153 -12.47 -2.05 -6.62
C ASP A 153 -13.67 -2.14 -7.55
N ASN A 154 -13.74 -1.22 -8.54
CA ASN A 154 -14.83 -1.18 -9.52
C ASN A 154 -14.86 -2.38 -10.48
N ARG A 155 -13.75 -3.12 -10.60
CA ARG A 155 -13.65 -4.32 -11.44
C ARG A 155 -13.93 -5.62 -10.68
N GLY A 156 -14.27 -5.55 -9.39
CA GLY A 156 -14.60 -6.71 -8.58
C GLY A 156 -13.40 -7.32 -7.84
N SER A 157 -12.42 -6.52 -7.45
CA SER A 157 -11.28 -6.92 -6.59
C SER A 157 -10.49 -8.12 -7.12
N ASP A 158 -9.86 -7.95 -8.28
CA ASP A 158 -8.92 -8.93 -8.81
C ASP A 158 -7.64 -8.98 -7.94
N SER A 159 -7.57 -10.00 -7.08
CA SER A 159 -6.44 -10.25 -6.17
C SER A 159 -5.07 -10.27 -6.88
N ILE A 160 -5.02 -10.68 -8.15
CA ILE A 160 -3.77 -10.73 -8.93
C ILE A 160 -3.35 -9.31 -9.31
N GLN A 161 -4.28 -8.48 -9.79
CA GLN A 161 -3.99 -7.08 -10.11
C GLN A 161 -3.59 -6.28 -8.85
N LEU A 162 -4.22 -6.57 -7.70
CA LEU A 162 -3.82 -5.98 -6.43
C LEU A 162 -2.40 -6.39 -6.03
N ALA A 163 -2.05 -7.67 -6.17
CA ALA A 163 -0.68 -8.16 -5.92
C ALA A 163 0.35 -7.51 -6.87
N HIS A 164 0.00 -7.29 -8.15
CA HIS A 164 0.84 -6.56 -9.09
C HIS A 164 1.04 -5.09 -8.68
N LEU A 165 -0.04 -4.41 -8.28
CA LEU A 165 0.06 -3.05 -7.76
C LEU A 165 0.96 -3.00 -6.52
N PHE A 166 0.81 -3.95 -5.60
CA PHE A 166 1.63 -4.06 -4.39
C PHE A 166 3.11 -4.25 -4.72
N SER A 167 3.43 -5.20 -5.58
CA SER A 167 4.82 -5.44 -6.02
C SER A 167 5.43 -4.21 -6.70
N ARG A 168 4.65 -3.51 -7.53
CA ARG A 168 5.06 -2.25 -8.15
C ARG A 168 5.25 -1.13 -7.13
N MET A 169 4.38 -1.04 -6.13
CA MET A 169 4.54 -0.05 -5.06
C MET A 169 5.76 -0.36 -4.19
N GLN A 170 6.05 -1.63 -3.93
CA GLN A 170 7.24 -2.03 -3.19
C GLN A 170 8.53 -1.61 -3.93
N SER A 171 8.58 -1.75 -5.25
CA SER A 171 9.73 -1.28 -6.02
C SER A 171 9.80 0.25 -6.01
N VAL A 172 8.73 0.95 -6.41
CA VAL A 172 8.78 2.40 -6.58
C VAL A 172 8.96 3.16 -5.26
N PHE A 173 8.26 2.75 -4.20
CA PHE A 173 8.22 3.50 -2.96
C PHE A 173 9.48 3.28 -2.09
N PHE A 174 10.05 2.07 -2.12
CA PHE A 174 11.15 1.70 -1.23
C PHE A 174 12.53 1.65 -1.90
N GLU A 175 12.62 1.53 -3.23
CA GLU A 175 13.91 1.44 -3.93
C GLU A 175 14.80 2.67 -3.68
N LYS A 176 14.19 3.86 -3.63
CA LYS A 176 14.90 5.13 -3.42
C LYS A 176 15.27 5.45 -1.98
N LEU A 177 14.83 4.65 -1.01
CA LEU A 177 15.23 4.82 0.38
C LEU A 177 16.71 4.52 0.52
N SER A 178 17.47 5.47 1.07
CA SER A 178 18.86 5.23 1.46
C SER A 178 18.98 4.05 2.42
N GLU A 179 20.12 3.37 2.45
CA GLU A 179 20.35 2.24 3.37
C GLU A 179 20.11 2.63 4.84
N ASP A 180 20.48 3.86 5.22
CA ASP A 180 20.22 4.40 6.56
C ASP A 180 18.72 4.53 6.85
N MET A 181 17.93 4.94 5.86
CA MET A 181 16.49 5.04 5.99
C MET A 181 15.85 3.64 6.03
N ARG A 182 16.29 2.70 5.20
CA ARG A 182 15.80 1.31 5.21
C ARG A 182 15.97 0.65 6.57
N GLY A 183 17.08 0.89 7.27
CA GLY A 183 17.30 0.41 8.64
C GLY A 183 16.49 1.14 9.72
N LYS A 184 15.84 2.26 9.38
CA LYS A 184 15.01 3.07 10.27
C LYS A 184 13.52 2.98 9.96
N VAL A 185 13.13 2.29 8.88
CA VAL A 185 11.73 1.96 8.62
C VAL A 185 11.28 1.04 9.76
N LEU A 186 10.29 1.51 10.53
CA LEU A 186 9.82 0.82 11.74
C LEU A 186 8.71 -0.21 11.46
N VAL A 187 8.26 -0.29 10.21
CA VAL A 187 7.05 -0.98 9.77
C VAL A 187 7.37 -1.82 8.55
N GLU A 188 6.82 -3.02 8.44
CA GLU A 188 7.05 -3.86 7.28
C GLU A 188 6.52 -3.20 6.00
N LYS A 189 7.16 -3.46 4.86
CA LYS A 189 6.79 -2.79 3.59
C LYS A 189 5.33 -3.04 3.21
N ASP A 190 4.86 -4.27 3.46
CA ASP A 190 3.48 -4.67 3.20
C ASP A 190 2.49 -3.96 4.10
N GLU A 191 2.82 -3.77 5.38
CA GLU A 191 1.98 -3.04 6.32
C GLU A 191 1.79 -1.58 5.90
N ILE A 192 2.83 -0.94 5.34
CA ILE A 192 2.74 0.44 4.83
C ILE A 192 1.80 0.52 3.62
N ILE A 193 1.90 -0.42 2.68
CA ILE A 193 1.04 -0.44 1.48
C ILE A 193 -0.39 -0.77 1.90
N ASN A 194 -0.60 -1.74 2.79
CA ASN A 194 -1.91 -2.06 3.36
C ASN A 194 -2.55 -0.85 4.03
N ALA A 195 -1.80 -0.11 4.86
CA ALA A 195 -2.30 1.10 5.49
C ALA A 195 -2.74 2.16 4.46
N LEU A 196 -2.03 2.31 3.33
CA LEU A 196 -2.48 3.19 2.24
C LEU A 196 -3.78 2.73 1.59
N VAL A 197 -3.95 1.41 1.40
CA VAL A 197 -5.20 0.82 0.87
C VAL A 197 -6.35 1.02 1.84
N GLU A 198 -6.15 0.72 3.12
CA GLU A 198 -7.15 0.89 4.18
C GLU A 198 -7.60 2.35 4.30
N LEU A 199 -6.66 3.30 4.27
CA LEU A 199 -6.99 4.73 4.22
C LEU A 199 -7.80 5.08 2.97
N THR A 200 -7.44 4.51 1.82
CA THR A 200 -8.16 4.72 0.55
C THR A 200 -9.59 4.21 0.63
N HIS A 201 -9.81 3.02 1.17
CA HIS A 201 -11.13 2.45 1.39
C HIS A 201 -11.93 3.25 2.41
N PHE A 202 -11.33 3.61 3.55
CA PHE A 202 -11.97 4.44 4.57
C PHE A 202 -12.49 5.75 3.99
N PHE A 203 -11.61 6.53 3.35
CA PHE A 203 -12.00 7.80 2.76
C PHE A 203 -13.00 7.63 1.60
N SER A 204 -13.00 6.49 0.90
CA SER A 204 -13.94 6.25 -0.21
C SER A 204 -15.31 5.78 0.28
N GLY A 205 -15.36 5.02 1.38
CA GLY A 205 -16.60 4.47 1.95
C GLY A 205 -17.32 5.44 2.88
N VAL A 206 -16.58 6.31 3.59
CA VAL A 206 -17.19 7.20 4.59
C VAL A 206 -17.64 8.52 3.97
N GLU A 207 -18.96 8.71 3.98
CA GLU A 207 -19.62 9.96 3.61
C GLU A 207 -19.49 11.04 4.71
N GLY A 208 -19.75 12.28 4.35
CA GLY A 208 -19.51 13.44 5.22
C GLY A 208 -20.36 13.44 6.48
N ASP A 209 -21.62 13.05 6.38
CA ASP A 209 -22.58 12.99 7.50
C ASP A 209 -22.32 11.78 8.44
N GLY A 210 -21.70 10.72 7.92
CA GLY A 210 -21.33 9.53 8.69
C GLY A 210 -20.10 9.69 9.58
N ILE A 211 -19.20 10.65 9.31
CA ILE A 211 -17.91 10.74 10.02
C ILE A 211 -18.07 10.96 11.53
N TYR A 212 -19.06 11.75 11.94
CA TYR A 212 -19.28 12.04 13.36
C TYR A 212 -19.58 10.77 14.15
N VAL A 213 -20.41 9.88 13.59
CA VAL A 213 -20.78 8.61 14.22
C VAL A 213 -19.55 7.69 14.35
N ILE A 214 -18.70 7.65 13.32
CA ILE A 214 -17.48 6.85 13.34
C ILE A 214 -16.50 7.37 14.40
N VAL A 215 -16.28 8.68 14.45
CA VAL A 215 -15.40 9.30 15.43
C VAL A 215 -15.91 9.09 16.85
N ASP A 216 -17.23 9.22 17.09
CA ASP A 216 -17.84 8.98 18.40
C ASP A 216 -17.71 7.51 18.81
N ALA A 217 -18.06 6.57 17.92
CA ALA A 217 -17.95 5.13 18.19
C ALA A 217 -16.51 4.67 18.49
N MET A 218 -15.52 5.30 17.86
CA MET A 218 -14.10 4.99 18.13
C MET A 218 -13.58 5.58 19.45
N LYS A 219 -14.14 6.70 19.93
CA LYS A 219 -13.70 7.34 21.17
C LYS A 219 -14.53 6.94 22.39
N PHE A 220 -15.77 6.54 22.17
CA PHE A 220 -16.74 6.13 23.20
C PHE A 220 -17.47 4.85 22.75
N PRO A 221 -16.74 3.73 22.56
CA PRO A 221 -17.35 2.47 22.11
C PRO A 221 -18.50 2.00 23.02
N GLU A 222 -18.48 2.34 24.30
CA GLU A 222 -19.51 2.04 25.27
C GLU A 222 -20.90 2.60 24.91
N HIS A 223 -20.99 3.72 24.17
CA HIS A 223 -22.28 4.28 23.72
C HIS A 223 -23.03 3.37 22.74
N TYR A 224 -22.32 2.41 22.14
CA TYR A 224 -22.80 1.55 21.07
C TYR A 224 -22.84 0.07 21.48
N MET A 225 -22.22 -0.32 22.60
CA MET A 225 -22.19 -1.70 23.08
C MET A 225 -23.53 -2.19 23.67
N ASP A 226 -24.27 -1.32 24.37
CA ASP A 226 -25.56 -1.67 25.02
C ASP A 226 -26.73 -1.81 24.04
N ARG A 227 -26.53 -1.51 22.76
CA ARG A 227 -27.58 -1.59 21.75
C ARG A 227 -27.53 -2.87 20.90
N ASN A 228 -26.59 -3.78 21.15
CA ASN A 228 -26.50 -5.04 20.41
C ASN A 228 -27.63 -6.06 20.72
N GLU A 229 -28.50 -5.79 21.70
CA GLU A 229 -29.75 -6.58 21.87
C GLU A 229 -30.93 -6.03 21.05
N ASP A 230 -30.89 -4.76 20.59
CA ASP A 230 -32.00 -4.10 19.88
C ASP A 230 -31.64 -3.51 18.48
N ILE A 231 -30.36 -3.47 18.05
CA ILE A 231 -29.93 -3.05 16.69
C ILE A 231 -29.98 -4.22 15.69
N ALA A 232 -31.06 -5.01 15.72
CA ALA A 232 -31.44 -5.78 14.54
C ALA A 232 -32.18 -4.91 13.50
N GLU A 233 -32.69 -3.73 13.88
CA GLU A 233 -33.57 -2.92 13.02
C GLU A 233 -33.15 -1.46 12.77
N ALA A 234 -32.02 -0.98 13.30
CA ALA A 234 -31.46 0.30 12.89
C ALA A 234 -30.39 0.07 11.81
N GLU A 235 -30.71 0.44 10.56
CA GLU A 235 -29.77 0.52 9.43
C GLU A 235 -28.67 1.56 9.72
N LEU A 236 -27.69 1.19 10.54
CA LEU A 236 -26.31 1.62 10.26
C LEU A 236 -25.97 1.12 8.85
N PRO A 237 -25.25 1.90 8.01
CA PRO A 237 -24.79 1.41 6.72
C PRO A 237 -23.79 0.25 6.94
N LYS A 238 -24.33 -0.96 7.13
CA LYS A 238 -23.63 -2.24 7.31
C LYS A 238 -22.68 -2.56 6.17
N LYS A 239 -22.80 -1.84 5.05
CA LYS A 239 -21.95 -2.01 3.87
C LYS A 239 -20.48 -1.63 4.08
N ILE A 240 -20.13 -0.83 5.10
CA ILE A 240 -18.75 -0.36 5.28
C ILE A 240 -17.93 -1.28 6.21
N LEU A 241 -18.57 -2.00 7.16
CA LEU A 241 -17.86 -2.87 8.10
C LEU A 241 -17.83 -4.35 7.67
N GLU A 242 -18.83 -4.84 6.94
CA GLU A 242 -18.91 -6.26 6.54
C GLU A 242 -18.14 -6.57 5.23
N GLU A 243 -17.85 -5.58 4.37
CA GLU A 243 -17.04 -5.78 3.15
C GLU A 243 -15.51 -5.75 3.39
N GLN A 244 -15.05 -5.44 4.62
CA GLN A 244 -13.61 -5.42 4.97
C GLN A 244 -13.08 -6.69 5.65
N THR A 245 -13.90 -7.74 5.78
CA THR A 245 -13.47 -9.07 6.24
C THR A 245 -13.67 -10.12 5.16
N ILE A 246 -12.99 -9.94 4.02
CA ILE A 246 -12.69 -11.05 3.10
C ILE A 246 -11.19 -11.31 3.17
N PHE A 247 -10.73 -11.76 4.34
CA PHE A 247 -9.60 -12.67 4.40
C PHE A 247 -10.18 -14.08 4.62
N PRO A 248 -9.70 -15.11 3.91
CA PRO A 248 -10.14 -16.45 4.16
C PRO A 248 -9.82 -16.83 5.61
N GLU A 249 -10.84 -17.27 6.33
CA GLU A 249 -10.67 -17.97 7.60
C GLU A 249 -9.60 -19.04 7.46
N THR A 250 -8.80 -19.11 8.52
CA THR A 250 -7.76 -20.09 8.79
C THR A 250 -8.27 -21.48 8.43
N VAL A 251 -7.64 -22.11 7.42
CA VAL A 251 -7.84 -23.53 7.15
C VAL A 251 -7.42 -24.29 8.41
N ALA A 252 -8.37 -25.04 8.94
CA ALA A 252 -8.21 -25.90 10.09
C ALA A 252 -6.95 -26.77 10.00
N GLU A 253 -6.28 -26.87 11.15
CA GLU A 253 -5.28 -27.86 11.52
C GLU A 253 -5.48 -29.20 10.80
N SER A 254 -4.63 -29.47 9.81
CA SER A 254 -4.37 -30.81 9.32
C SER A 254 -2.98 -31.19 9.82
N GLU A 255 -2.92 -32.19 10.69
CA GLU A 255 -1.68 -32.71 11.27
C GLU A 255 -0.71 -33.14 10.16
N VAL A 256 0.36 -32.36 9.99
CA VAL A 256 1.54 -32.75 9.21
C VAL A 256 2.68 -33.07 10.19
N PRO A 257 3.42 -34.19 10.02
CA PRO A 257 4.37 -34.68 11.02
C PRO A 257 5.55 -33.73 11.21
N LEU A 258 6.09 -33.70 12.43
CA LEU A 258 7.36 -33.05 12.78
C LEU A 258 8.46 -33.46 11.78
N ILE A 259 8.85 -32.55 10.91
CA ILE A 259 10.13 -32.61 10.20
C ILE A 259 11.03 -31.55 10.84
N GLN A 260 12.08 -32.03 11.49
CA GLN A 260 13.17 -31.23 12.01
C GLN A 260 13.94 -30.64 10.82
N THR A 261 13.93 -29.31 10.67
CA THR A 261 14.77 -28.65 9.67
C THR A 261 16.11 -28.27 10.30
N GLN A 262 17.15 -28.87 9.70
CA GLN A 262 18.57 -28.71 9.94
C GLN A 262 19.09 -27.36 9.43
N GLU A 263 20.23 -26.98 9.97
CA GLU A 263 21.06 -25.83 9.59
C GLU A 263 21.29 -25.67 8.09
N GLU A 264 21.17 -24.41 7.67
CA GLU A 264 21.42 -23.86 6.36
C GLU A 264 22.86 -24.15 5.90
N LYS A 265 22.99 -24.84 4.76
CA LYS A 265 24.29 -25.17 4.14
C LYS A 265 24.34 -24.55 2.75
N GLN A 266 25.39 -23.74 2.56
CA GLN A 266 25.75 -23.02 1.33
C GLN A 266 25.53 -23.82 0.04
N GLU A 267 24.88 -23.19 -0.94
CA GLU A 267 24.72 -23.70 -2.30
C GLU A 267 26.04 -23.65 -3.07
N GLU A 268 26.49 -24.83 -3.51
CA GLU A 268 27.39 -24.99 -4.66
C GLU A 268 26.54 -25.21 -5.94
N PRO A 269 27.07 -24.86 -7.13
CA PRO A 269 26.30 -24.88 -8.37
C PRO A 269 26.04 -26.32 -8.85
N LEU A 270 24.76 -26.66 -9.02
CA LEU A 270 24.32 -28.00 -9.44
C LEU A 270 24.49 -28.27 -10.94
N SER A 271 24.96 -29.49 -11.19
CA SER A 271 25.29 -30.14 -12.48
C SER A 271 24.08 -30.33 -13.43
N PRO A 272 24.30 -30.31 -14.77
CA PRO A 272 23.25 -30.49 -15.77
C PRO A 272 23.02 -31.98 -16.09
N ALA A 273 22.17 -32.67 -15.32
CA ALA A 273 21.66 -33.98 -15.71
C ALA A 273 20.45 -34.38 -14.87
N ASP A 274 19.25 -33.92 -15.27
CA ASP A 274 17.99 -34.66 -15.16
C ASP A 274 16.95 -33.86 -15.97
N LYS A 275 16.74 -34.25 -17.23
CA LYS A 275 15.62 -33.71 -18.01
C LYS A 275 14.36 -34.38 -17.49
N VAL A 276 13.53 -33.63 -16.78
CA VAL A 276 12.18 -34.05 -16.42
C VAL A 276 11.40 -34.19 -17.73
N GLU A 277 10.86 -35.37 -18.00
CA GLU A 277 9.98 -35.60 -19.15
C GLU A 277 8.66 -34.85 -18.89
N VAL A 278 8.27 -33.98 -19.84
CA VAL A 278 7.12 -33.09 -19.69
C VAL A 278 5.92 -33.67 -20.41
N ASP A 279 4.83 -33.92 -19.68
CA ASP A 279 3.55 -34.35 -20.25
C ASP A 279 2.74 -33.13 -20.74
N TYR A 280 2.95 -32.74 -22.00
CA TYR A 280 2.27 -31.58 -22.59
C TYR A 280 0.75 -31.79 -22.72
N ALA A 281 0.28 -33.02 -22.97
CA ALA A 281 -1.14 -33.32 -23.04
C ALA A 281 -1.81 -33.19 -21.66
N GLY A 282 -1.11 -33.61 -20.60
CA GLY A 282 -1.53 -33.37 -19.22
C GLY A 282 -1.62 -31.89 -18.87
N ILE A 283 -0.67 -31.07 -19.34
CA ILE A 283 -0.70 -29.61 -19.16
C ILE A 283 -1.92 -28.98 -19.85
N GLN A 284 -2.23 -29.41 -21.08
CA GLN A 284 -3.42 -28.94 -21.79
C GLN A 284 -4.71 -29.29 -21.04
N HIS A 285 -4.85 -30.54 -20.58
CA HIS A 285 -6.02 -30.99 -19.83
C HIS A 285 -6.21 -30.19 -18.54
N MET A 286 -5.13 -29.96 -17.79
CA MET A 286 -5.15 -29.17 -16.56
C MET A 286 -5.64 -27.73 -16.81
N ILE A 287 -5.21 -27.13 -17.93
CA ILE A 287 -5.66 -25.78 -18.33
C ILE A 287 -7.13 -25.81 -18.75
N ASP A 288 -7.56 -26.84 -19.48
CA ASP A 288 -8.96 -27.02 -19.86
C ASP A 288 -9.90 -27.19 -18.66
N GLU A 289 -9.46 -27.84 -17.58
CA GLU A 289 -10.24 -27.96 -16.35
C GLU A 289 -10.29 -26.66 -15.53
N ARG A 290 -9.22 -25.86 -15.59
CA ARG A 290 -9.07 -24.65 -14.76
C ARG A 290 -9.66 -23.40 -15.39
N PHE A 291 -9.69 -23.29 -16.72
CA PHE A 291 -10.10 -22.09 -17.43
C PHE A 291 -11.35 -22.34 -18.28
N ILE A 292 -12.36 -21.50 -18.09
CA ILE A 292 -13.63 -21.58 -18.82
C ILE A 292 -13.44 -21.07 -20.26
N LYS A 293 -14.06 -21.77 -21.21
CA LYS A 293 -14.13 -21.36 -22.63
C LYS A 293 -15.45 -20.66 -22.95
N ASP A 294 -15.41 -19.72 -23.88
CA ASP A 294 -16.57 -19.04 -24.45
C ASP A 294 -17.31 -19.95 -25.46
N GLU A 295 -18.40 -19.43 -26.02
CA GLU A 295 -19.21 -20.14 -27.03
C GLU A 295 -18.45 -20.43 -28.34
N ALA A 296 -17.35 -19.71 -28.59
CA ALA A 296 -16.48 -19.92 -29.74
C ALA A 296 -15.32 -20.91 -29.46
N GLY A 297 -15.22 -21.41 -28.22
CA GLY A 297 -14.19 -22.36 -27.79
C GLY A 297 -12.87 -21.72 -27.36
N ASN A 298 -12.81 -20.39 -27.20
CA ASN A 298 -11.63 -19.68 -26.72
C ASN A 298 -11.68 -19.52 -25.19
N TYR A 299 -10.54 -19.53 -24.50
CA TYR A 299 -10.54 -19.22 -23.07
C TYR A 299 -10.97 -17.78 -22.82
N VAL A 300 -11.87 -17.59 -21.86
CA VAL A 300 -12.33 -16.26 -21.43
C VAL A 300 -11.18 -15.46 -20.81
N ASN A 301 -10.26 -16.14 -20.10
CA ASN A 301 -9.08 -15.54 -19.48
C ASN A 301 -7.78 -16.03 -20.14
N ILE A 302 -7.45 -15.46 -21.30
CA ILE A 302 -6.26 -15.81 -22.08
C ILE A 302 -4.96 -15.48 -21.32
N GLU A 303 -4.92 -14.33 -20.64
CA GLU A 303 -3.73 -13.91 -19.88
C GLU A 303 -3.41 -14.90 -18.77
N GLY A 304 -4.42 -15.38 -18.03
CA GLY A 304 -4.25 -16.41 -17.01
C GLY A 304 -3.70 -17.74 -17.56
N VAL A 305 -4.11 -18.14 -18.76
CA VAL A 305 -3.56 -19.33 -19.44
C VAL A 305 -2.08 -19.14 -19.76
N LEU A 306 -1.69 -17.99 -20.34
CA LEU A 306 -0.30 -17.71 -20.70
C LEU A 306 0.61 -17.59 -19.46
N THR A 307 0.14 -16.98 -18.38
CA THR A 307 0.88 -16.88 -17.12
C THR A 307 1.13 -18.27 -16.52
N LEU A 308 0.09 -19.12 -16.47
CA LEU A 308 0.27 -20.48 -15.95
C LEU A 308 1.26 -21.29 -16.80
N LEU A 309 1.20 -21.18 -18.13
CA LEU A 309 2.17 -21.81 -19.02
C LEU A 309 3.60 -21.30 -18.78
N SER A 310 3.79 -20.01 -18.48
CA SER A 310 5.12 -19.48 -18.15
C SER A 310 5.64 -20.04 -16.82
N THR A 311 4.79 -20.15 -15.79
CA THR A 311 5.18 -20.76 -14.50
C THR A 311 5.54 -22.23 -14.67
N LEU A 312 4.76 -22.99 -15.45
CA LEU A 312 5.04 -24.39 -15.73
C LEU A 312 6.33 -24.54 -16.55
N ALA A 313 6.62 -23.62 -17.48
CA ALA A 313 7.88 -23.63 -18.22
C ALA A 313 9.09 -23.48 -17.29
N ASP A 314 9.01 -22.60 -16.29
CA ASP A 314 10.09 -22.42 -15.31
C ASP A 314 10.21 -23.64 -14.39
N GLN A 315 9.08 -24.21 -13.96
CA GLN A 315 9.03 -25.40 -13.11
C GLN A 315 9.62 -26.65 -13.78
N TYR A 316 9.23 -26.91 -15.04
CA TYR A 316 9.74 -28.03 -15.82
C TYR A 316 11.08 -27.73 -16.51
N ARG A 317 11.56 -26.48 -16.44
CA ARG A 317 12.73 -25.97 -17.17
C ARG A 317 12.63 -26.26 -18.67
N ASP A 318 11.44 -26.08 -19.23
CA ASP A 318 11.14 -26.33 -20.64
C ASP A 318 10.36 -25.17 -21.27
N GLU A 319 11.07 -24.39 -22.07
CA GLU A 319 10.56 -23.24 -22.84
C GLU A 319 9.44 -23.61 -23.82
N LYS A 320 9.33 -24.89 -24.23
CA LYS A 320 8.22 -25.33 -25.09
C LYS A 320 6.88 -25.20 -24.39
N VAL A 321 6.84 -25.36 -23.07
CA VAL A 321 5.61 -25.22 -22.27
C VAL A 321 5.04 -23.82 -22.41
N ARG A 322 5.89 -22.79 -22.35
CA ARG A 322 5.49 -21.38 -22.48
C ARG A 322 4.77 -21.09 -23.81
N ASN A 323 5.15 -21.83 -24.86
CA ASN A 323 4.67 -21.61 -26.23
C ASN A 323 3.57 -22.60 -26.66
N LEU A 324 3.04 -23.42 -25.74
CA LEU A 324 1.99 -24.39 -26.07
C LEU A 324 0.69 -23.75 -26.56
N TYR A 325 0.41 -22.52 -26.14
CA TYR A 325 -0.78 -21.77 -26.54
C TYR A 325 -0.38 -20.40 -27.07
N TYR A 326 -0.60 -20.14 -28.35
CA TYR A 326 -0.09 -18.97 -29.05
C TYR A 326 -1.13 -18.37 -29.99
N PHE A 327 -0.94 -17.11 -30.38
CA PHE A 327 -1.83 -16.43 -31.33
C PHE A 327 -1.47 -16.80 -32.78
N ASP A 328 -2.39 -17.46 -33.47
CA ASP A 328 -2.26 -17.78 -34.90
C ASP A 328 -2.88 -16.64 -35.73
N GLU A 329 -2.02 -15.81 -36.33
CA GLU A 329 -2.45 -14.67 -37.16
C GLU A 329 -3.33 -15.08 -38.35
N ALA A 330 -3.14 -16.28 -38.90
CA ALA A 330 -3.94 -16.75 -40.02
C ALA A 330 -5.36 -17.16 -39.60
N LYS A 331 -5.53 -17.59 -38.34
CA LYS A 331 -6.83 -17.92 -37.74
C LYS A 331 -7.43 -16.77 -36.94
N GLY A 332 -6.66 -15.72 -36.66
CA GLY A 332 -7.08 -14.55 -35.89
C GLY A 332 -7.43 -14.88 -34.44
N GLY A 333 -6.80 -15.91 -33.85
CA GLY A 333 -7.15 -16.41 -32.52
C GLY A 333 -6.05 -17.24 -31.88
N PHE A 334 -6.17 -17.48 -30.58
CA PHE A 334 -5.23 -18.32 -29.86
C PHE A 334 -5.53 -19.80 -30.11
N VAL A 335 -4.48 -20.58 -30.35
CA VAL A 335 -4.58 -22.01 -30.64
C VAL A 335 -3.45 -22.77 -29.95
N TRP A 336 -3.71 -24.05 -29.69
CA TRP A 336 -2.72 -24.98 -29.15
C TRP A 336 -1.73 -25.43 -30.21
N ASP A 337 -0.44 -25.49 -29.86
CA ASP A 337 0.62 -26.04 -30.71
C ASP A 337 0.51 -27.57 -30.80
N GLN A 338 -0.18 -28.02 -31.84
CA GLN A 338 -0.38 -29.44 -32.13
C GLN A 338 0.93 -30.18 -32.46
N THR A 339 2.01 -29.47 -32.81
CA THR A 339 3.30 -30.12 -33.09
C THR A 339 4.02 -30.52 -31.80
N VAL A 340 3.85 -29.74 -30.73
CA VAL A 340 4.42 -30.03 -29.41
C VAL A 340 3.52 -31.00 -28.63
N LEU A 341 2.20 -30.91 -28.78
CA LEU A 341 1.26 -31.81 -28.09
C LEU A 341 1.29 -33.26 -28.60
N ASN A 342 1.66 -33.48 -29.87
CA ASN A 342 1.66 -34.81 -30.50
C ASN A 342 3.08 -35.39 -30.71
N GLY A 343 4.13 -34.70 -30.25
CA GLY A 343 5.53 -35.10 -30.42
C GLY A 343 6.13 -35.56 -29.12
#